data_AF-A0A350ZXE5-F1
#
_entry.id   AF-A0A350ZXE5-F1
#
_cell.length_a   1.000
_cell.length_b   1.000
_cell.length_c   1.000
_cell.angle_alpha   90.00
_cell.angle_beta   90.00
_cell.angle_gamma   90.00
#
_symmetry.space_group_name_H-M   'P 1'
#
loop_
_entity.id
_entity.type
_entity.pdbx_description
1 polymer ?
#
loop_
_entity_poly.entity_id
_entity_poly.type
_entity_poly.pdbx_seq_one_letter_code
_entity_poly.pdbx_strand_id
1 'polypeptide(L)'
;MAGASTLRIGAGAQAGQTRFEERAATRETPLVKWLILGTALSFFAIFLLMPLIAVFVEALRKGWETYVSALVDPDALSALRLTLLAAAIAVPLNLVFGVCAAWAIAKFEFRGKHFLITLIDLPFSVSPVIAGLIYVLVFGAQGWFGPWLSEHDIKIIFAVPGIVLATVFVTFPFIARELIPLMQAQGKEEE
;
A
#
# COMPACT_ATOMS: atom_id res chain seq x y z
N MET A 1 -56.95 10.43 -17.11
CA MET A 1 -56.70 11.59 -16.23
C MET A 1 -56.27 11.02 -14.87
N ALA A 2 -55.04 10.56 -14.60
CA ALA A 2 -53.67 11.07 -14.81
C ALA A 2 -53.34 12.34 -13.99
N GLY A 3 -52.44 12.17 -13.00
CA GLY A 3 -51.74 13.21 -12.23
C GLY A 3 -52.32 13.44 -10.82
N ALA A 4 -51.60 13.40 -9.69
CA ALA A 4 -50.17 13.29 -9.44
C ALA A 4 -49.97 12.83 -7.98
N SER A 5 -49.30 11.69 -7.78
CA SER A 5 -48.94 11.15 -6.46
C SER A 5 -47.46 10.80 -6.43
N THR A 6 -46.60 11.79 -6.64
CA THR A 6 -45.14 11.59 -6.58
C THR A 6 -44.45 12.89 -6.19
N LEU A 7 -44.24 13.14 -4.88
CA LEU A 7 -43.08 13.91 -4.37
C LEU A 7 -43.09 14.01 -2.83
N ARG A 8 -42.78 12.93 -2.10
CA ARG A 8 -42.55 12.99 -0.64
C ARG A 8 -41.44 12.07 -0.12
N ILE A 9 -40.42 11.77 -0.94
CA ILE A 9 -39.29 10.89 -0.54
C ILE A 9 -37.93 11.64 -0.50
N GLY A 10 -37.90 12.97 -0.69
CA GLY A 10 -36.66 13.76 -0.68
C GLY A 10 -36.31 14.48 0.63
N ALA A 11 -37.25 14.62 1.57
CA ALA A 11 -37.09 15.57 2.69
C ALA A 11 -36.38 15.00 3.95
N GLY A 12 -36.19 13.68 4.03
CA GLY A 12 -35.60 13.03 5.22
C GLY A 12 -34.07 12.98 5.24
N ALA A 13 -33.42 12.96 4.07
CA ALA A 13 -31.97 12.80 3.98
C ALA A 13 -31.18 14.11 4.18
N GLN A 14 -31.78 15.26 3.87
CA GLN A 14 -31.13 16.57 4.07
C GLN A 14 -31.18 17.06 5.51
N ALA A 15 -32.12 16.58 6.33
CA ALA A 15 -32.24 16.97 7.75
C ALA A 15 -31.12 16.40 8.65
N GLY A 16 -30.34 15.43 8.15
CA GLY A 16 -29.19 14.86 8.85
C GLY A 16 -27.89 15.64 8.64
N GLN A 17 -27.73 16.29 7.48
CA GLN A 17 -26.49 17.02 7.15
C GLN A 17 -26.43 18.41 7.79
N THR A 18 -27.58 19.09 7.93
CA THR A 18 -27.67 20.42 8.57
C THR A 18 -27.54 20.36 10.10
N ARG A 19 -27.84 19.20 10.71
CA ARG A 19 -27.77 19.02 12.18
C ARG A 19 -26.36 18.93 12.75
N PHE A 20 -25.35 18.63 11.92
CA PHE A 20 -23.95 18.60 12.37
C PHE A 20 -23.33 20.01 12.47
N GLU A 21 -23.85 20.99 11.72
CA GLU A 21 -23.42 22.39 11.79
C GLU A 21 -24.03 23.17 12.98
N GLU A 22 -25.09 22.65 13.60
CA GLU A 22 -25.80 23.32 14.71
C GLU A 22 -25.19 23.08 16.10
N ARG A 23 -24.20 22.19 16.25
CA ARG A 23 -23.58 21.96 17.57
C ARG A 23 -22.64 23.11 17.94
N ALA A 24 -23.06 23.92 18.90
CA ALA A 24 -22.30 25.01 19.53
C ALA A 24 -20.91 24.62 20.10
N ALA A 25 -20.57 23.33 20.15
CA ALA A 25 -19.26 22.82 20.54
C ALA A 25 -18.15 23.05 19.48
N THR A 26 -18.47 23.56 18.29
CA THR A 26 -17.50 23.88 17.22
C THR A 26 -17.44 25.37 16.86
N ARG A 27 -17.98 26.26 17.71
CA ARG A 27 -17.77 27.72 17.62
C ARG A 27 -16.38 28.09 18.15
N GLU A 28 -15.34 27.55 17.55
CA GLU A 28 -13.97 27.99 17.76
C GLU A 28 -13.82 29.40 17.16
N THR A 29 -13.26 30.34 17.92
CA THR A 29 -12.96 31.69 17.43
C THR A 29 -12.10 31.55 16.15
N PRO A 30 -12.36 32.32 15.08
CA PRO A 30 -11.60 32.17 13.81
C PRO A 30 -10.08 32.23 14.03
N LEU A 31 -9.61 32.99 15.02
CA LEU A 31 -8.21 33.02 15.46
C LEU A 31 -7.66 31.65 15.90
N VAL A 32 -8.42 30.87 16.67
CA VAL A 32 -7.96 29.55 17.14
C VAL A 32 -7.87 28.58 15.97
N LYS A 33 -8.84 28.62 15.05
CA LYS A 33 -8.80 27.85 13.80
C LYS A 33 -7.56 28.18 12.96
N TRP A 34 -7.26 29.46 12.76
CA TRP A 34 -6.07 29.89 12.02
C TRP A 34 -4.77 29.54 12.74
N LEU A 35 -4.74 29.58 14.06
CA LEU A 35 -3.57 29.23 14.85
C LEU A 35 -3.28 27.72 14.80
N ILE A 36 -4.30 26.88 14.95
CA ILE A 36 -4.18 25.42 14.81
C ILE A 36 -3.74 25.09 13.39
N LEU A 37 -4.39 25.67 12.38
CA LEU A 37 -4.05 25.43 10.97
C LEU A 37 -2.63 25.91 10.64
N GLY A 38 -2.25 27.10 11.09
CA GLY A 38 -0.91 27.65 10.90
C GLY A 38 0.16 26.81 11.58
N THR A 39 -0.11 26.31 12.79
CA THR A 39 0.81 25.42 13.51
C THR A 39 0.96 24.07 12.80
N ALA A 40 -0.15 23.45 12.39
CA ALA A 40 -0.14 22.20 11.66
C ALA A 40 0.56 22.32 10.30
N LEU A 41 0.28 23.39 9.54
CA LEU A 41 0.93 23.66 8.25
C LEU A 41 2.41 23.96 8.43
N SER A 42 2.80 24.70 9.46
CA SER A 42 4.22 24.96 9.75
C SER A 42 4.95 23.67 10.12
N PHE A 43 4.35 22.83 10.95
CA PHE A 43 4.90 21.52 11.29
C PHE A 43 5.05 20.64 10.04
N PHE A 44 4.01 20.53 9.20
CA PHE A 44 4.06 19.81 7.93
C PHE A 44 5.15 20.37 6.99
N ALA A 45 5.26 21.68 6.88
CA ALA A 45 6.25 22.32 6.02
C ALA A 45 7.67 22.06 6.49
N ILE A 46 7.92 22.12 7.80
CA ILE A 46 9.26 21.94 8.37
C ILE A 46 9.66 20.46 8.38
N PHE A 47 8.75 19.54 8.73
CA PHE A 47 9.12 18.13 8.90
C PHE A 47 9.00 17.31 7.61
N LEU A 48 8.14 17.70 6.68
CA LEU A 48 7.91 16.93 5.45
C LEU A 48 8.37 17.68 4.19
N LEU A 49 7.96 18.94 4.01
CA LEU A 49 8.35 19.69 2.81
C LEU A 49 9.82 20.08 2.81
N MET A 50 10.38 20.52 3.95
CA MET A 50 11.78 20.97 4.00
C MET A 50 12.78 19.87 3.64
N PRO A 51 12.72 18.64 4.17
CA PRO A 51 13.62 17.56 3.75
C PRO A 51 13.42 17.19 2.27
N LEU A 52 12.17 17.18 1.80
CA LEU A 52 11.87 16.89 0.40
C LEU A 52 12.50 17.94 -0.54
N ILE A 53 12.32 19.23 -0.23
CA ILE A 53 12.94 20.33 -0.96
C ILE A 53 14.47 20.22 -0.90
N ALA A 54 15.03 19.89 0.27
CA ALA A 54 16.48 19.71 0.43
C ALA A 54 17.03 18.60 -0.49
N VAL A 55 16.31 17.47 -0.63
CA VAL A 55 16.68 16.39 -1.56
C VAL A 55 16.70 16.90 -3.01
N PHE A 56 15.69 17.68 -3.43
CA PHE A 56 15.67 18.25 -4.78
C PHE A 56 16.79 19.28 -5.01
N VAL A 57 17.02 20.18 -4.05
CA VAL A 57 18.09 21.17 -4.12
C VAL A 57 19.45 20.48 -4.18
N GLU A 58 19.69 19.45 -3.37
CA GLU A 58 20.94 18.70 -3.37
C GLU A 58 21.13 17.88 -4.66
N ALA A 59 20.05 17.31 -5.21
CA ALA A 59 20.09 16.62 -6.49
C ALA A 59 20.43 17.56 -7.66
N LEU A 60 19.93 18.80 -7.62
CA LEU A 60 20.13 19.83 -8.66
C LEU A 60 21.39 20.69 -8.44
N ARG A 61 22.06 20.58 -7.28
CA ARG A 61 23.22 21.40 -6.90
C ARG A 61 24.39 21.32 -7.88
N LYS A 62 24.58 20.16 -8.51
CA LYS A 62 25.63 19.92 -9.52
C LYS A 62 25.23 20.34 -10.94
N GLY A 63 24.06 20.95 -11.11
CA GLY A 63 23.52 21.38 -12.38
C GLY A 63 22.67 20.32 -13.08
N TRP A 64 21.81 20.77 -14.00
CA TRP A 64 20.88 19.93 -14.77
C TRP A 64 21.60 18.87 -15.61
N GLU A 65 22.79 19.18 -16.13
CA GLU A 65 23.59 18.24 -16.93
C GLU A 65 24.03 17.01 -16.12
N THR A 66 24.44 17.21 -14.85
CA THR A 66 24.84 16.09 -13.97
C THR A 66 23.64 15.22 -13.59
N TYR A 67 22.46 15.81 -13.46
CA TYR A 67 21.21 15.08 -13.21
C TYR A 67 20.83 14.20 -14.40
N VAL A 68 20.88 14.75 -15.62
CA VAL A 68 20.59 13.98 -16.85
C VAL A 68 21.65 12.92 -17.09
N SER A 69 22.94 13.20 -16.85
CA SER A 69 23.99 12.19 -16.99
C SER A 69 23.81 11.04 -16.00
N ALA A 70 23.36 11.32 -14.77
CA ALA A 70 23.06 10.28 -13.79
C ALA A 70 21.84 9.41 -14.17
N LEU A 71 20.88 9.96 -14.91
CA LEU A 71 19.73 9.20 -15.42
C LEU A 71 20.09 8.30 -16.61
N VAL A 72 21.03 8.74 -17.45
CA VAL A 72 21.51 7.98 -18.63
C VAL A 72 22.64 7.02 -18.25
N ASP A 73 23.08 7.05 -16.99
CA ASP A 73 24.09 6.15 -16.47
C ASP A 73 23.67 4.67 -16.67
N PRO A 74 24.55 3.80 -17.21
CA PRO A 74 24.24 2.40 -17.46
C PRO A 74 23.77 1.64 -16.22
N ASP A 75 24.29 1.98 -15.04
CA ASP A 75 23.91 1.32 -13.79
C ASP A 75 22.53 1.79 -13.34
N ALA A 76 22.22 3.09 -13.47
CA ALA A 76 20.90 3.62 -13.19
C ALA A 76 19.81 3.02 -14.09
N LEU A 77 20.09 2.92 -15.39
CA LEU A 77 19.18 2.29 -16.35
C LEU A 77 19.00 0.79 -16.08
N SER A 78 20.07 0.09 -15.70
CA SER A 78 20.01 -1.33 -15.36
C SER A 78 19.19 -1.57 -14.09
N ALA A 79 19.38 -0.74 -13.07
CA ALA A 79 18.57 -0.78 -11.85
C ALA A 79 17.09 -0.51 -12.15
N LEU A 80 16.78 0.53 -12.95
CA LEU A 80 15.41 0.84 -13.37
C LEU A 80 14.76 -0.33 -14.12
N ARG A 81 15.47 -0.95 -15.08
CA ARG A 81 14.98 -2.13 -15.81
C ARG A 81 14.70 -3.30 -14.88
N LEU A 82 15.59 -3.57 -13.92
CA LEU A 82 15.42 -4.64 -12.95
C LEU A 82 14.19 -4.40 -12.06
N THR A 83 14.00 -3.18 -11.57
CA THR A 83 12.82 -2.80 -10.76
C THR A 83 11.53 -2.91 -11.57
N LEU A 84 11.52 -2.42 -12.81
CA LEU A 84 10.36 -2.50 -13.69
C LEU A 84 9.99 -3.94 -14.04
N LEU A 85 10.99 -4.79 -14.33
CA LEU A 85 10.77 -6.21 -14.58
C LEU A 85 10.22 -6.90 -13.33
N ALA A 86 10.81 -6.64 -12.16
CA ALA A 86 10.32 -7.19 -10.91
C ALA A 86 8.87 -6.77 -10.63
N ALA A 87 8.53 -5.50 -10.84
CA ALA A 87 7.17 -4.99 -10.69
C ALA A 87 6.19 -5.61 -11.70
N ALA A 88 6.60 -5.74 -12.97
CA ALA A 88 5.78 -6.34 -14.02
C ALA A 88 5.41 -7.80 -13.73
N ILE A 89 6.24 -8.53 -12.99
CA ILE A 89 5.96 -9.90 -12.55
C ILE A 89 5.20 -9.90 -11.23
N ALA A 90 5.64 -9.11 -10.24
CA ALA A 90 5.07 -9.11 -8.90
C ALA A 90 3.61 -8.62 -8.90
N VAL A 91 3.26 -7.57 -9.66
CA VAL A 91 1.92 -6.99 -9.66
C VAL A 91 0.84 -7.97 -10.12
N PRO A 92 0.97 -8.67 -11.26
CA PRO A 92 -0.01 -9.68 -11.67
C PRO A 92 -0.12 -10.84 -10.68
N LEU A 93 1.01 -11.34 -10.16
CA LEU A 93 0.99 -12.42 -9.17
C LEU A 93 0.24 -12.00 -7.91
N ASN A 94 0.58 -10.83 -7.40
CA ASN A 94 -0.06 -10.21 -6.25
C ASN A 94 -1.56 -10.00 -6.46
N LEU A 95 -1.97 -9.57 -7.65
CA LEU A 95 -3.38 -9.40 -8.00
C LEU A 95 -4.09 -10.75 -7.97
N VAL A 96 -3.57 -11.77 -8.67
CA VAL A 96 -4.19 -13.10 -8.75
C VAL A 96 -4.30 -13.71 -7.35
N PHE A 97 -3.18 -13.83 -6.63
CA PHE A 97 -3.18 -14.44 -5.30
C PHE A 97 -3.97 -13.61 -4.28
N GLY A 98 -3.86 -12.28 -4.33
CA GLY A 98 -4.56 -11.37 -3.42
C GLY A 98 -6.07 -11.41 -3.61
N VAL A 99 -6.55 -11.39 -4.86
CA VAL A 99 -7.97 -11.53 -5.17
C VAL A 99 -8.48 -12.91 -4.78
N CYS A 100 -7.74 -13.98 -5.10
CA CYS A 100 -8.12 -15.33 -4.68
C CYS A 100 -8.24 -15.46 -3.15
N ALA A 101 -7.28 -14.91 -2.40
CA ALA A 101 -7.30 -14.92 -0.94
C ALA A 101 -8.45 -14.08 -0.38
N ALA A 102 -8.66 -12.86 -0.89
CA ALA A 102 -9.74 -11.99 -0.48
C ALA A 102 -11.11 -12.62 -0.75
N TRP A 103 -11.30 -13.21 -1.93
CA TRP A 103 -12.51 -13.95 -2.28
C TRP A 103 -12.76 -15.14 -1.36
N ALA A 104 -11.71 -15.93 -1.08
CA ALA A 104 -11.81 -17.08 -0.18
C ALA A 104 -12.23 -16.66 1.24
N ILE A 105 -11.68 -15.55 1.76
CA ILE A 105 -11.98 -15.05 3.11
C ILE A 105 -13.35 -14.36 3.18
N ALA A 106 -13.72 -13.61 2.15
CA ALA A 106 -14.97 -12.87 2.11
C ALA A 106 -16.17 -13.80 1.93
N LYS A 107 -16.07 -14.81 1.04
CA LYS A 107 -17.21 -15.66 0.66
C LYS A 107 -17.35 -16.93 1.49
N PHE A 108 -16.29 -17.46 2.09
CA PHE A 108 -16.34 -18.72 2.83
C PHE A 108 -16.12 -18.52 4.34
N GLU A 109 -17.02 -19.10 5.13
CA GLU A 109 -16.92 -19.18 6.60
C GLU A 109 -16.30 -20.54 6.98
N PHE A 110 -14.96 -20.63 7.05
CA PHE A 110 -14.24 -21.86 7.44
C PHE A 110 -13.51 -21.70 8.78
N ARG A 111 -13.38 -22.79 9.56
CA ARG A 111 -12.77 -22.77 10.91
C ARG A 111 -11.31 -22.26 10.92
N GLY A 112 -10.59 -22.33 9.80
CA GLY A 112 -9.22 -21.84 9.63
C GLY A 112 -9.08 -20.38 9.17
N LYS A 113 -10.19 -19.64 9.00
CA LYS A 113 -10.19 -18.27 8.45
C LYS A 113 -9.30 -17.31 9.22
N HIS A 114 -9.35 -17.37 10.56
CA HIS A 114 -8.50 -16.53 11.41
C HIS A 114 -7.02 -16.85 11.23
N PHE A 115 -6.64 -18.12 11.05
CA PHE A 115 -5.24 -18.51 10.82
C PHE A 115 -4.73 -17.95 9.49
N LEU A 116 -5.53 -18.00 8.43
CA LEU A 116 -5.17 -17.43 7.13
C LEU A 116 -4.99 -15.91 7.20
N ILE A 117 -5.90 -15.20 7.89
CA ILE A 117 -5.78 -13.75 8.11
C ILE A 117 -4.49 -13.43 8.89
N THR A 118 -4.17 -14.20 9.93
CA THR A 118 -2.92 -14.01 10.68
C THR A 118 -1.69 -14.25 9.82
N LEU A 119 -1.69 -15.26 8.95
CA LEU A 119 -0.59 -15.50 8.00
C LEU A 119 -0.42 -14.35 7.01
N ILE A 120 -1.53 -13.79 6.52
CA ILE A 120 -1.52 -12.63 5.61
C ILE A 120 -0.95 -11.40 6.34
N ASP A 121 -1.27 -11.21 7.61
CA ASP A 121 -0.82 -10.04 8.39
C ASP A 121 0.59 -10.20 8.97
N LEU A 122 1.13 -11.43 8.99
CA LEU A 122 2.46 -11.76 9.52
C LEU A 122 3.56 -10.84 8.98
N PRO A 123 3.66 -10.54 7.67
CA PRO A 123 4.75 -9.71 7.14
C PRO A 123 4.76 -8.30 7.71
N PHE A 124 3.61 -7.75 8.15
CA PHE A 124 3.54 -6.44 8.78
C PHE A 124 4.03 -6.43 10.23
N SER A 125 3.91 -7.57 10.90
CA SER A 125 4.41 -7.72 12.27
C SER A 125 5.91 -7.94 12.32
N VAL A 126 6.52 -8.31 11.18
CA VAL A 126 7.95 -8.56 11.06
C VAL A 126 8.65 -7.31 10.52
N SER A 127 9.74 -6.89 11.17
CA SER A 127 10.57 -5.80 10.67
C SER A 127 11.12 -6.14 9.27
N PRO A 128 11.17 -5.18 8.32
CA PRO A 128 11.71 -5.42 6.98
C PRO A 128 13.13 -6.00 7.00
N VAL A 129 13.95 -5.61 7.98
CA VAL A 129 15.32 -6.12 8.16
C VAL A 129 15.30 -7.61 8.52
N ILE A 130 14.38 -8.02 9.41
CA ILE A 130 14.22 -9.42 9.82
C ILE A 130 13.67 -10.25 8.65
N ALA A 131 12.71 -9.71 7.89
CA ALA A 131 12.20 -10.38 6.70
C ALA A 131 13.33 -10.65 5.68
N GLY A 132 14.21 -9.66 5.46
CA GLY A 132 15.41 -9.84 4.63
C GLY A 132 16.34 -10.94 5.15
N LEU A 133 16.59 -10.99 6.46
CA LEU A 133 17.41 -12.03 7.08
C LEU A 133 16.76 -13.42 6.91
N ILE A 134 15.46 -13.56 7.14
CA ILE A 134 14.73 -14.82 6.91
C ILE A 134 14.87 -15.26 5.46
N TYR A 135 14.75 -14.34 4.49
CA TYR A 135 14.97 -14.66 3.08
C TYR A 135 16.37 -15.20 2.81
N VAL A 136 17.40 -14.57 3.38
CA VAL A 136 18.78 -15.05 3.27
C VAL A 136 18.98 -16.40 3.95
N LEU A 137 18.31 -16.65 5.08
CA LEU A 137 18.41 -17.93 5.80
C LEU A 137 17.64 -19.05 5.11
N VAL A 138 16.52 -18.76 4.45
CA VAL A 138 15.68 -19.77 3.78
C VAL A 138 16.21 -20.12 2.41
N PHE A 139 16.54 -19.11 1.60
CA PHE A 139 17.03 -19.25 0.23
C PHE A 139 18.56 -19.18 0.13
N GLY A 140 19.25 -19.14 1.28
CA GLY A 140 20.70 -19.14 1.47
C GLY A 140 21.40 -20.27 0.75
N ALA A 141 22.67 -20.10 0.40
CA ALA A 141 23.53 -21.24 0.06
C ALA A 141 23.60 -22.28 1.19
N GLN A 142 23.41 -21.85 2.45
CA GLN A 142 23.25 -22.72 3.63
C GLN A 142 21.82 -22.82 4.17
N GLY A 143 20.82 -22.39 3.39
CA GLY A 143 19.42 -22.42 3.81
C GLY A 143 18.75 -23.76 3.58
N TRP A 144 17.54 -23.93 4.15
CA TRP A 144 16.74 -25.15 3.95
C TRP A 144 16.48 -25.49 2.48
N PHE A 145 16.35 -24.48 1.61
CA PHE A 145 16.19 -24.67 0.16
C PHE A 145 17.48 -24.49 -0.64
N GLY A 146 18.60 -24.16 0.01
CA GLY A 146 19.89 -23.89 -0.62
C GLY A 146 20.45 -25.03 -1.47
N PRO A 147 20.52 -26.27 -0.94
CA PRO A 147 21.06 -27.40 -1.69
C PRO A 147 20.25 -27.72 -2.96
N TRP A 148 18.92 -27.73 -2.85
CA TRP A 148 18.03 -28.05 -3.97
C TRP A 148 18.03 -26.98 -5.07
N LEU A 149 18.10 -25.70 -4.69
CA LEU A 149 18.30 -24.58 -5.64
C LEU A 149 19.65 -24.65 -6.33
N SER A 150 20.71 -25.00 -5.59
CA SER A 150 22.07 -25.12 -6.11
C SER A 150 22.19 -26.29 -7.09
N GLU A 151 21.44 -27.37 -6.91
CA GLU A 151 21.35 -28.50 -7.84
C GLU A 151 20.63 -28.14 -9.16
N HIS A 152 19.75 -27.14 -9.13
CA HIS A 152 19.02 -26.66 -10.31
C HIS A 152 19.61 -25.38 -10.93
N ASP A 153 20.78 -24.92 -10.47
CA ASP A 153 21.43 -23.66 -10.88
C ASP A 153 20.55 -22.40 -10.70
N ILE A 154 19.50 -22.48 -9.88
CA ILE A 154 18.57 -21.36 -9.63
C ILE A 154 19.13 -20.51 -8.49
N LYS A 155 19.81 -19.43 -8.86
CA LYS A 155 20.23 -18.40 -7.91
C LYS A 155 18.99 -17.58 -7.52
N ILE A 156 18.51 -17.72 -6.29
CA ILE A 156 17.39 -16.91 -5.77
C ILE A 156 17.91 -15.69 -5.01
N ILE A 157 18.94 -15.82 -4.18
CA ILE A 157 19.52 -14.67 -3.48
C ILE A 157 20.31 -13.80 -4.47
N PHE A 158 20.06 -12.49 -4.41
CA PHE A 158 20.67 -11.47 -5.27
C PHE A 158 20.32 -11.61 -6.78
N ALA A 159 19.22 -12.30 -7.09
CA ALA A 159 18.73 -12.46 -8.45
C ALA A 159 17.28 -11.99 -8.58
N VAL A 160 16.83 -11.86 -9.84
CA VAL A 160 15.46 -11.44 -10.18
C VAL A 160 14.38 -12.23 -9.41
N PRO A 161 14.43 -13.58 -9.31
CA PRO A 161 13.40 -14.34 -8.62
C PRO A 161 13.30 -14.00 -7.12
N GLY A 162 14.42 -13.77 -6.45
CA GLY A 162 14.42 -13.39 -5.03
C GLY A 162 13.83 -12.01 -4.80
N ILE A 163 14.13 -11.04 -5.69
CA ILE A 163 13.55 -9.69 -5.64
C ILE A 163 12.03 -9.77 -5.81
N VAL A 164 11.55 -10.56 -6.78
CA VAL A 164 10.11 -10.74 -7.01
C VAL A 164 9.44 -11.38 -5.80
N LEU A 165 9.99 -12.46 -5.26
CA LEU A 165 9.43 -13.14 -4.08
C LEU A 165 9.38 -12.22 -2.87
N ALA A 166 10.47 -11.52 -2.56
CA ALA A 166 10.52 -10.58 -1.44
C ALA A 166 9.51 -9.44 -1.62
N THR A 167 9.38 -8.93 -2.85
CA THR A 167 8.39 -7.90 -3.19
C THR A 167 6.98 -8.41 -2.95
N VAL A 168 6.62 -9.58 -3.47
CA VAL A 168 5.31 -10.24 -3.27
C VAL A 168 5.03 -10.43 -1.79
N PHE A 169 5.99 -10.95 -1.02
CA PHE A 169 5.82 -11.17 0.43
C PHE A 169 5.48 -9.89 1.20
N VAL A 170 6.12 -8.76 0.86
CA VAL A 170 5.88 -7.48 1.53
C VAL A 170 4.60 -6.79 1.03
N THR A 171 4.24 -6.97 -0.24
CA THR A 171 3.14 -6.23 -0.88
C THR A 171 1.80 -6.95 -0.84
N PHE A 172 1.81 -8.29 -0.82
CA PHE A 172 0.60 -9.13 -0.77
C PHE A 172 -0.37 -8.77 0.38
N PRO A 173 0.10 -8.50 1.62
CA PRO A 173 -0.80 -8.16 2.73
C PRO A 173 -1.60 -6.87 2.50
N PHE A 174 -1.06 -5.90 1.76
CA PHE A 174 -1.77 -4.66 1.44
C PHE A 174 -2.99 -4.93 0.55
N ILE A 175 -2.83 -5.79 -0.46
CA ILE A 175 -3.91 -6.13 -1.39
C ILE A 175 -5.02 -6.87 -0.66
N ALA A 176 -4.66 -7.83 0.20
CA ALA A 176 -5.65 -8.54 0.99
C ALA A 176 -6.43 -7.59 1.92
N ARG A 177 -5.74 -6.68 2.61
CA ARG A 177 -6.38 -5.72 3.52
C ARG A 177 -7.29 -4.70 2.82
N GLU A 178 -7.01 -4.35 1.57
CA GLU A 178 -7.87 -3.47 0.79
C GLU A 178 -9.08 -4.22 0.20
N LEU A 179 -8.85 -5.42 -0.35
CA LEU A 179 -9.89 -6.18 -1.06
C LEU A 179 -10.86 -6.90 -0.13
N ILE A 180 -10.41 -7.44 1.00
CA ILE A 180 -11.29 -8.15 1.94
C ILE A 180 -12.48 -7.28 2.40
N PRO A 181 -12.27 -6.05 2.95
CA PRO A 181 -13.38 -5.22 3.39
C PRO A 181 -14.25 -4.74 2.22
N LEU A 182 -13.65 -4.44 1.06
CA LEU A 182 -14.37 -4.07 -0.15
C LEU A 182 -15.35 -5.18 -0.58
N MET A 183 -14.88 -6.43 -0.64
CA MET A 183 -15.69 -7.57 -1.05
C MET A 183 -16.76 -7.93 -0.01
N GLN A 184 -16.47 -7.75 1.27
CA GLN A 184 -17.46 -7.97 2.35
C GLN A 184 -18.57 -6.91 2.35
N ALA A 185 -18.26 -5.66 1.97
CA ALA A 185 -19.25 -4.60 1.85
C ALA A 185 -20.22 -4.88 0.69
N GLN A 186 -19.70 -5.26 -0.48
CA GLN A 186 -20.52 -5.61 -1.65
C GLN A 186 -21.37 -6.87 -1.42
N GLY A 187 -20.83 -7.89 -0.75
CA GLY A 187 -21.55 -9.14 -0.50
C GLY A 187 -22.78 -9.00 0.42
N LYS A 188 -22.91 -7.90 1.18
CA LYS A 188 -24.09 -7.60 2.02
C LYS A 188 -25.17 -6.79 1.33
N GLU A 189 -24.88 -6.18 0.17
CA GLU A 189 -25.85 -5.37 -0.58
C GLU A 189 -26.65 -6.21 -1.60
N GLU A 190 -26.19 -7.42 -1.92
CA GLU A 190 -26.83 -8.33 -2.89
C GLU A 190 -27.54 -9.55 -2.26
N GLU A 191 -27.63 -9.63 -0.92
CA GLU A 191 -28.50 -10.58 -0.18
C GLU A 191 -29.67 -9.85 0.49
#